data_AF-A0A5C9E1G7-F1
#
_entry.id   AF-A0A5C9E1G7-F1
#
_cell.length_a   1.000
_cell.length_b   1.000
_cell.length_c   1.000
_cell.angle_alpha   90.00
_cell.angle_beta   90.00
_cell.angle_gamma   90.00
#
_symmetry.space_group_name_H-M   'P 1'
#
loop_
_entity.id
_entity.type
_entity.pdbx_description
1 polymer ?
#
loop_
_entity_poly.entity_id
_entity_poly.type
_entity_poly.pdbx_seq_one_letter_code
_entity_poly.pdbx_strand_id
1 'polypeptide(L)'
;MVISEKKESSVIESDTTEDAETEYDIVRALQKTEHLTHTYENGLVLGVRLEGVTGTRGVHLDIVHILDLRKAEFGKTNLAMRAAVLESMNRSLESLLEDVGLNDFLEERTFITAWGRVRIPTIGSAKHNSRSMIHETRTVYVIVKDTKPSTDFSWLTETKRVVTPDEFALVRITDTKSLLTNLQKQIASEKWKILERGFRDSWLGIIFSSIILVGIGSIVGVLLVNNGNVALPIFAIIGGVLLGGYFLSSSRRHLSDFREMVCVEEQKLSEMSDKTRIEESVLENMDSMRLLGDLNFVVSPLMAKAGNALSDLDLDGAVSFACSVMDECMRLSSADLSKLEGSFIGGDEGIAKFVGLFGDLGAEEYETDLALAYVALTGYTISPISAEEVITHIATLNNALYHIGALRPDIKEIIDDLLNSRAGMEAVEYLNEELSKPEEPIPEPSLPSKKQEEATIEDKEDSSEELDALKEFITGSDCSTKSDEEEKDFVEMDDISTTGSDIVSRRTNGRISGDEKTE
;
A
#
# COMPACT_ATOMS: atom_id res chain seq x y z
N MET A 1 24.54 -14.19 -62.06
CA MET A 1 25.62 -14.01 -61.08
C MET A 1 25.03 -13.14 -59.98
N VAL A 2 24.35 -13.66 -58.94
CA VAL A 2 24.63 -14.75 -57.99
C VAL A 2 26.01 -14.61 -57.35
N ILE A 3 26.02 -14.05 -56.15
CA ILE A 3 26.75 -14.32 -54.89
C ILE A 3 26.16 -13.26 -53.93
N SER A 4 25.15 -13.51 -53.08
CA SER A 4 25.07 -14.38 -51.89
C SER A 4 26.18 -14.13 -50.87
N GLU A 5 26.02 -13.08 -50.06
CA GLU A 5 26.61 -13.04 -48.71
C GLU A 5 25.49 -12.93 -47.69
N LYS A 6 25.33 -14.04 -46.96
CA LYS A 6 24.44 -14.24 -45.83
C LYS A 6 25.18 -13.70 -44.60
N LYS A 7 24.70 -12.60 -44.00
CA LYS A 7 25.18 -12.14 -42.71
C LYS A 7 24.08 -12.40 -41.69
N GLU A 8 24.21 -13.51 -40.97
CA GLU A 8 23.46 -13.81 -39.75
C GLU A 8 23.86 -12.77 -38.70
N SER A 9 22.95 -11.86 -38.36
CA SER A 9 23.00 -11.12 -37.10
C SER A 9 22.12 -11.87 -36.10
N SER A 10 22.75 -12.67 -35.26
CA SER A 10 22.15 -13.16 -34.03
C SER A 10 21.89 -11.96 -33.12
N VAL A 11 20.64 -11.50 -33.09
CA VAL A 11 20.14 -10.65 -32.03
C VAL A 11 20.10 -11.51 -30.78
N ILE A 12 20.94 -11.16 -29.82
CA ILE A 12 20.84 -11.64 -28.45
C ILE A 12 19.63 -10.88 -27.86
N GLU A 13 18.45 -11.46 -27.97
CA GLU A 13 17.33 -11.16 -27.09
C GLU A 13 17.60 -11.90 -25.78
N SER A 14 18.19 -11.20 -24.82
CA SER A 14 18.16 -11.58 -23.41
C SER A 14 17.76 -10.33 -22.62
N ASP A 15 16.83 -10.52 -21.69
CA ASP A 15 16.39 -9.59 -20.63
C ASP A 15 15.09 -8.78 -20.83
N THR A 16 14.01 -9.37 -21.35
CA THR A 16 12.66 -8.78 -21.14
C THR A 16 11.53 -9.77 -20.82
N THR A 17 11.77 -11.08 -20.82
CA THR A 17 10.69 -12.08 -20.64
C THR A 17 10.38 -12.44 -19.19
N GLU A 18 11.32 -12.32 -18.24
CA GLU A 18 11.10 -12.75 -16.85
C GLU A 18 10.22 -11.76 -16.04
N ASP A 19 10.35 -10.45 -16.27
CA ASP A 19 9.59 -9.43 -15.54
C ASP A 19 8.10 -9.39 -15.93
N ALA A 20 7.79 -9.82 -17.15
CA ALA A 20 6.43 -9.96 -17.64
C ALA A 20 5.75 -11.22 -17.08
N GLU A 21 6.45 -12.34 -16.87
CA GLU A 21 5.80 -13.55 -16.35
C GLU A 21 5.40 -13.42 -14.87
N THR A 22 6.15 -12.66 -14.07
CA THR A 22 5.95 -12.55 -12.62
C THR A 22 4.76 -11.68 -12.20
N GLU A 23 4.49 -10.58 -12.92
CA GLU A 23 3.32 -9.71 -12.68
C GLU A 23 2.01 -10.43 -13.00
N TYR A 24 2.04 -11.17 -14.11
CA TYR A 24 0.93 -11.97 -14.55
C TYR A 24 0.67 -13.15 -13.62
N ASP A 25 1.56 -13.50 -12.69
CA ASP A 25 1.30 -14.56 -11.72
C ASP A 25 0.50 -14.07 -10.51
N ILE A 26 0.92 -12.97 -9.88
CA ILE A 26 0.22 -12.41 -8.70
C ILE A 26 -1.18 -11.92 -9.09
N VAL A 27 -1.28 -11.12 -10.16
CA VAL A 27 -2.56 -10.59 -10.63
C VAL A 27 -3.49 -11.73 -11.04
N ARG A 28 -2.97 -12.77 -11.70
CA ARG A 28 -3.76 -13.94 -12.10
C ARG A 28 -4.17 -14.80 -10.90
N ALA A 29 -3.35 -14.92 -9.87
CA ALA A 29 -3.70 -15.60 -8.63
C ALA A 29 -4.86 -14.86 -7.91
N LEU A 30 -4.81 -13.54 -7.86
CA LEU A 30 -5.90 -12.70 -7.36
C LEU A 30 -7.18 -12.83 -8.21
N GLN A 31 -7.05 -12.79 -9.53
CA GLN A 31 -8.19 -12.95 -10.45
C GLN A 31 -8.81 -14.36 -10.38
N LYS A 32 -8.01 -15.42 -10.21
CA LYS A 32 -8.48 -16.79 -9.97
C LYS A 32 -9.33 -16.89 -8.70
N THR A 33 -9.06 -16.04 -7.72
CA THR A 33 -9.85 -15.92 -6.49
C THR A 33 -10.91 -14.82 -6.57
N GLU A 34 -11.28 -14.39 -7.78
CA GLU A 34 -12.35 -13.42 -8.07
C GLU A 34 -12.09 -11.99 -7.57
N HIS A 35 -10.82 -11.62 -7.31
CA HIS A 35 -10.50 -10.23 -6.98
C HIS A 35 -10.47 -9.36 -8.22
N LEU A 36 -10.98 -8.15 -8.08
CA LEU A 36 -10.70 -7.05 -8.99
C LEU A 36 -9.37 -6.43 -8.60
N THR A 37 -8.48 -6.27 -9.56
CA THR A 37 -7.09 -5.86 -9.30
C THR A 37 -6.78 -4.49 -9.87
N HIS A 38 -5.93 -3.74 -9.17
CA HIS A 38 -5.29 -2.51 -9.63
C HIS A 38 -3.81 -2.54 -9.24
N THR A 39 -2.92 -2.14 -10.14
CA THR A 39 -1.47 -2.10 -9.89
C THR A 39 -1.03 -0.65 -9.82
N TYR A 40 -0.36 -0.28 -8.74
CA TYR A 40 0.23 1.05 -8.56
C TYR A 40 1.67 1.07 -9.09
N GLU A 41 2.16 2.27 -9.41
CA GLU A 41 3.51 2.50 -9.96
C GLU A 41 4.62 2.07 -8.98
N ASN A 42 4.37 2.09 -7.67
CA ASN A 42 5.32 1.70 -6.64
C ASN A 42 5.43 0.16 -6.41
N GLY A 43 4.90 -0.65 -7.33
CA GLY A 43 4.93 -2.12 -7.24
C GLY A 43 3.92 -2.72 -6.26
N LEU A 44 2.98 -1.92 -5.75
CA LEU A 44 1.85 -2.42 -4.95
C LEU A 44 0.71 -2.91 -5.85
N VAL A 45 0.15 -4.07 -5.54
CA VAL A 45 -1.06 -4.59 -6.18
C VAL A 45 -2.21 -4.58 -5.18
N LEU A 46 -3.28 -3.87 -5.51
CA LEU A 46 -4.55 -3.89 -4.81
C LEU A 46 -5.43 -4.99 -5.41
N GLY A 47 -6.02 -5.83 -4.57
CA GLY A 47 -7.06 -6.79 -4.91
C GLY A 47 -8.30 -6.56 -4.04
N VAL A 48 -9.47 -6.43 -4.64
CA VAL A 48 -10.73 -6.25 -3.92
C VAL A 48 -11.73 -7.32 -4.34
N ARG A 49 -12.30 -8.03 -3.37
CA ARG A 49 -13.34 -9.05 -3.59
C ARG A 49 -14.56 -8.78 -2.73
N LEU A 50 -15.73 -9.04 -3.30
CA LEU A 50 -17.03 -8.95 -2.64
C LEU A 50 -17.58 -10.35 -2.40
N GLU A 51 -17.76 -10.72 -1.14
CA GLU A 51 -18.30 -12.03 -0.76
C GLU A 51 -19.53 -11.87 0.15
N GLY A 52 -20.62 -12.59 -0.17
CA GLY A 52 -21.82 -12.58 0.65
C GLY A 52 -21.59 -13.32 1.97
N VAL A 53 -21.94 -12.71 3.10
CA VAL A 53 -21.78 -13.36 4.41
C VAL A 53 -23.05 -14.15 4.73
N THR A 54 -22.97 -15.47 4.57
CA THR A 54 -24.11 -16.38 4.79
C THR A 54 -24.74 -16.20 6.17
N GLY A 55 -26.08 -16.16 6.23
CA GLY A 55 -26.83 -16.00 7.48
C GLY A 55 -26.88 -14.56 8.03
N THR A 56 -26.28 -13.60 7.32
CA THR A 56 -26.30 -12.18 7.71
C THR A 56 -26.85 -11.30 6.58
N ARG A 57 -27.11 -10.01 6.87
CA ARG A 57 -27.48 -9.00 5.87
C ARG A 57 -26.25 -8.19 5.41
N GLY A 58 -25.08 -8.82 5.43
CA GLY A 58 -23.78 -8.21 5.18
C GLY A 58 -23.08 -8.77 3.95
N VAL A 59 -22.24 -7.95 3.34
CA VAL A 59 -21.26 -8.34 2.34
C VAL A 59 -19.89 -8.07 2.95
N HIS A 60 -19.04 -9.08 2.88
CA HIS A 60 -17.63 -8.98 3.21
C HIS A 60 -16.90 -8.38 2.03
N LEU A 61 -16.20 -7.29 2.30
CA LEU A 61 -15.30 -6.63 1.38
C LEU A 61 -13.88 -7.02 1.78
N ASP A 62 -13.31 -7.97 1.05
CA ASP A 62 -11.96 -8.47 1.26
C ASP A 62 -10.99 -7.61 0.44
N ILE A 63 -10.25 -6.76 1.13
CA ILE A 63 -9.25 -5.86 0.54
C ILE A 63 -7.89 -6.46 0.81
N VAL A 64 -7.16 -6.76 -0.26
CA VAL A 64 -5.84 -7.35 -0.21
C VAL A 64 -4.86 -6.37 -0.83
N HIS A 65 -3.83 -5.99 -0.09
CA HIS A 65 -2.68 -5.28 -0.63
C HIS A 65 -1.51 -6.25 -0.73
N ILE A 66 -0.84 -6.27 -1.88
CA ILE A 66 0.33 -7.10 -2.11
C ILE A 66 1.51 -6.18 -2.40
N LEU A 67 2.53 -6.28 -1.56
CA LEU A 67 3.81 -5.63 -1.74
C LEU A 67 4.77 -6.60 -2.41
N ASP A 68 5.04 -6.41 -3.69
CA ASP A 68 6.02 -7.21 -4.42
C ASP A 68 7.42 -6.60 -4.31
N LEU A 69 8.22 -7.07 -3.35
CA LEU A 69 9.59 -6.55 -3.15
C LEU A 69 10.52 -6.84 -4.34
N ARG A 70 10.12 -7.66 -5.30
CA ARG A 70 10.90 -7.92 -6.51
C ARG A 70 10.81 -6.77 -7.51
N LYS A 71 9.68 -6.05 -7.51
CA LYS A 71 9.37 -4.96 -8.43
C LYS A 71 9.33 -3.60 -7.75
N ALA A 72 9.20 -3.58 -6.43
CA ALA A 72 8.92 -2.34 -5.75
C ALA A 72 10.16 -1.42 -5.71
N GLU A 73 9.98 -0.22 -6.24
CA GLU A 73 10.99 0.82 -6.32
C GLU A 73 10.76 1.83 -5.19
N PHE A 74 11.46 1.61 -4.09
CA PHE A 74 11.55 2.57 -2.99
C PHE A 74 12.97 2.72 -2.50
N GLY A 75 13.19 3.78 -1.72
CA GLY A 75 14.44 3.98 -1.00
C GLY A 75 14.79 2.77 -0.11
N LYS A 76 16.09 2.61 0.17
CA LYS A 76 16.61 1.51 0.98
C LYS A 76 16.19 1.61 2.46
N THR A 77 15.83 2.79 2.95
CA THR A 77 15.49 2.94 4.37
C THR A 77 14.11 2.38 4.67
N ASN A 78 13.94 1.86 5.89
CA ASN A 78 12.64 1.37 6.37
C ASN A 78 11.57 2.47 6.31
N LEU A 79 11.95 3.73 6.54
CA LEU A 79 11.04 4.85 6.51
C LEU A 79 10.58 5.18 5.08
N ALA A 80 11.48 5.13 4.09
CA ALA A 80 11.13 5.33 2.69
C ALA A 80 10.08 4.32 2.22
N MET A 81 10.33 3.04 2.51
CA MET A 81 9.40 1.95 2.22
C MET A 81 8.07 2.15 2.97
N ARG A 82 8.09 2.49 4.26
CA ARG A 82 6.87 2.77 5.03
C ARG A 82 6.06 3.91 4.44
N ALA A 83 6.69 5.02 4.07
CA ALA A 83 6.01 6.16 3.49
C ALA A 83 5.30 5.78 2.17
N ALA A 84 6.02 5.12 1.26
CA ALA A 84 5.48 4.69 -0.03
C ALA A 84 4.32 3.68 0.11
N VAL A 85 4.44 2.77 1.07
CA VAL A 85 3.46 1.68 1.27
C VAL A 85 2.23 2.16 2.04
N LEU A 86 2.43 2.85 3.16
CA LEU A 86 1.36 3.30 4.04
C LEU A 86 0.47 4.35 3.37
N GLU A 87 1.02 5.18 2.48
CA GLU A 87 0.21 6.14 1.71
C GLU A 87 -0.88 5.43 0.90
N SER A 88 -0.55 4.30 0.28
CA SER A 88 -1.49 3.53 -0.54
C SER A 88 -2.43 2.67 0.32
N MET A 89 -1.94 2.12 1.42
CA MET A 89 -2.71 1.21 2.29
C MET A 89 -3.63 1.92 3.28
N ASN A 90 -3.37 3.20 3.59
CA ASN A 90 -4.22 4.01 4.47
C ASN A 90 -5.31 4.79 3.70
N ARG A 91 -5.51 4.51 2.42
CA ARG A 91 -6.57 5.15 1.62
C ARG A 91 -7.96 4.84 2.17
N SER A 92 -8.89 5.78 1.95
CA SER A 92 -10.29 5.60 2.31
C SER A 92 -10.91 4.47 1.51
N LEU A 93 -11.96 3.86 2.05
CA LEU A 93 -12.67 2.78 1.36
C LEU A 93 -13.20 3.22 -0.02
N GLU A 94 -13.69 4.45 -0.12
CA GLU A 94 -14.20 5.04 -1.35
C GLU A 94 -13.11 5.09 -2.44
N SER A 95 -11.91 5.59 -2.10
CA SER A 95 -10.78 5.64 -3.03
C SER A 95 -10.32 4.26 -3.46
N LEU A 96 -10.25 3.29 -2.55
CA LEU A 96 -9.87 1.91 -2.88
C LEU A 96 -10.89 1.25 -3.82
N LEU A 97 -12.18 1.52 -3.63
CA LEU A 97 -13.23 1.04 -4.52
C LEU A 97 -13.22 1.76 -5.87
N GLU A 98 -12.86 3.04 -5.92
CA GLU A 98 -12.67 3.78 -7.16
C GLU A 98 -11.54 3.19 -8.02
N ASP A 99 -10.39 2.88 -7.42
CA ASP A 99 -9.22 2.31 -8.09
C ASP A 99 -9.54 0.98 -8.81
N VAL A 100 -10.48 0.19 -8.29
CA VAL A 100 -10.94 -1.07 -8.90
C VAL A 100 -12.23 -0.95 -9.72
N GLY A 101 -12.86 0.23 -9.78
CA GLY A 101 -14.10 0.49 -10.52
C GLY A 101 -15.38 -0.03 -9.84
N LEU A 102 -15.42 -0.04 -8.51
CA LEU A 102 -16.56 -0.44 -7.68
C LEU A 102 -17.26 0.72 -6.94
N ASN A 103 -16.79 1.95 -7.08
CA ASN A 103 -17.34 3.11 -6.37
C ASN A 103 -18.85 3.30 -6.63
N ASP A 104 -19.32 3.02 -7.85
CA ASP A 104 -20.74 3.13 -8.23
C ASP A 104 -21.70 2.25 -7.40
N PHE A 105 -21.18 1.23 -6.73
CA PHE A 105 -21.98 0.33 -5.89
C PHE A 105 -22.00 0.75 -4.42
N LEU A 106 -21.13 1.67 -4.01
CA LEU A 106 -21.06 2.19 -2.65
C LEU A 106 -22.20 3.20 -2.44
N GLU A 107 -23.12 2.88 -1.55
CA GLU A 107 -24.24 3.74 -1.19
C GLU A 107 -24.28 3.97 0.32
N GLU A 108 -24.44 5.22 0.75
CA GLU A 108 -24.70 5.53 2.16
C GLU A 108 -26.21 5.52 2.43
N ARG A 109 -26.69 4.52 3.19
CA ARG A 109 -28.11 4.46 3.57
C ARG A 109 -28.35 5.25 4.84
N THR A 110 -29.25 6.23 4.75
CA THR A 110 -29.66 7.04 5.90
C THR A 110 -31.04 6.62 6.41
N PHE A 111 -31.11 6.21 7.67
CA PHE A 111 -32.35 5.94 8.38
C PHE A 111 -32.71 7.15 9.24
N ILE A 112 -33.86 7.76 8.96
CA ILE A 112 -34.36 8.90 9.73
C ILE A 112 -35.12 8.36 10.95
N THR A 113 -34.67 8.75 12.14
CA THR A 113 -35.29 8.41 13.43
C THR A 113 -35.63 9.69 14.18
N ALA A 114 -36.44 9.59 15.23
CA ALA A 114 -36.79 10.74 16.08
C ALA A 114 -35.57 11.39 16.79
N TRP A 115 -34.41 10.73 16.86
CA TRP A 115 -33.18 11.28 17.46
C TRP A 115 -32.10 11.64 16.45
N GLY A 116 -32.37 11.52 15.15
CA GLY A 116 -31.42 11.88 14.10
C GLY A 116 -31.31 10.85 13.00
N ARG A 117 -30.24 10.97 12.22
CA ARG A 117 -29.96 10.13 11.06
C ARG A 117 -28.93 9.08 11.44
N VAL A 118 -29.28 7.81 11.26
CA VAL A 118 -28.33 6.69 11.34
C VAL A 118 -27.85 6.42 9.92
N ARG A 119 -26.54 6.53 9.68
CA ARG A 119 -25.94 6.28 8.38
C ARG A 119 -25.25 4.93 8.39
N ILE A 120 -25.49 4.11 7.38
CA ILE A 120 -24.92 2.77 7.25
C ILE A 120 -24.32 2.67 5.85
N PRO A 121 -23.01 2.40 5.72
CA PRO A 121 -22.40 2.13 4.42
C PRO A 121 -22.95 0.80 3.89
N THR A 122 -23.45 0.82 2.66
CA THR A 122 -24.07 -0.34 2.02
C THR A 122 -23.55 -0.51 0.60
N ILE A 123 -23.54 -1.75 0.12
CA ILE A 123 -23.33 -2.07 -1.29
C ILE A 123 -24.66 -2.44 -1.92
N GLY A 124 -24.98 -1.79 -3.04
CA GLY A 124 -26.17 -2.06 -3.84
C GLY A 124 -25.94 -3.17 -4.87
N SER A 125 -26.93 -4.06 -5.03
CA SER A 125 -26.98 -4.98 -6.18
C SER A 125 -27.64 -4.31 -7.38
N ALA A 126 -27.01 -4.48 -8.55
CA ALA A 126 -27.53 -3.98 -9.82
C ALA A 126 -28.84 -4.65 -10.27
N LYS A 127 -29.11 -5.91 -9.88
CA LYS A 127 -30.25 -6.68 -10.39
C LYS A 127 -31.49 -6.61 -9.50
N HIS A 128 -31.30 -6.54 -8.18
CA HIS A 128 -32.39 -6.80 -7.23
C HIS A 128 -32.79 -5.60 -6.35
N ASN A 129 -32.19 -4.41 -6.55
CA ASN A 129 -32.36 -3.25 -5.63
C ASN A 129 -32.12 -3.64 -4.15
N SER A 130 -31.41 -4.75 -3.93
CA SER A 130 -31.03 -5.24 -2.62
C SER A 130 -29.77 -4.49 -2.20
N ARG A 131 -29.67 -4.24 -0.90
CA ARG A 131 -28.56 -3.51 -0.29
C ARG A 131 -28.07 -4.28 0.91
N SER A 132 -26.76 -4.42 1.02
CA SER A 132 -26.12 -5.16 2.11
C SER A 132 -25.13 -4.28 2.84
N MET A 133 -25.04 -4.44 4.16
CA MET A 133 -24.05 -3.72 4.98
C MET A 133 -22.64 -4.19 4.64
N ILE A 134 -21.69 -3.27 4.62
CA ILE A 134 -20.29 -3.60 4.31
C ILE A 134 -19.56 -4.03 5.59
N HIS A 135 -18.80 -5.12 5.48
CA HIS A 135 -17.82 -5.56 6.48
C HIS A 135 -16.45 -5.56 5.82
N GLU A 136 -15.62 -4.57 6.17
CA GLU A 136 -14.29 -4.40 5.59
C GLU A 136 -13.26 -5.23 6.35
N THR A 137 -12.39 -5.94 5.62
CA THR A 137 -11.11 -6.44 6.17
C THR A 137 -9.98 -6.11 5.22
N ARG A 138 -8.89 -5.55 5.76
CA ARG A 138 -7.64 -5.30 5.02
C ARG A 138 -6.60 -6.36 5.36
N THR A 139 -6.02 -6.98 4.34
CA THR A 139 -4.96 -7.98 4.48
C THR A 139 -3.77 -7.55 3.65
N VAL A 140 -2.57 -7.63 4.21
CA VAL A 140 -1.33 -7.32 3.49
C VAL A 140 -0.49 -8.57 3.30
N TYR A 141 -0.03 -8.80 2.06
CA TYR A 141 0.97 -9.82 1.74
C TYR A 141 2.25 -9.15 1.25
N VAL A 142 3.39 -9.74 1.61
CA VAL A 142 4.70 -9.31 1.14
C VAL A 142 5.32 -10.46 0.34
N ILE A 143 5.61 -10.22 -0.93
CA ILE A 143 6.21 -11.20 -1.83
C ILE A 143 7.72 -10.99 -1.89
N VAL A 144 8.47 -12.07 -1.69
CA VAL A 144 9.95 -12.07 -1.65
C VAL A 144 10.50 -13.04 -2.68
N LYS A 145 11.69 -12.77 -3.24
CA LYS A 145 12.26 -13.55 -4.34
C LYS A 145 12.61 -14.99 -3.94
N ASP A 146 13.31 -15.20 -2.81
CA ASP A 146 13.79 -16.54 -2.40
C ASP A 146 13.98 -16.70 -0.89
N THR A 147 14.49 -15.68 -0.19
CA THR A 147 14.75 -15.72 1.25
C THR A 147 13.89 -14.71 1.99
N LYS A 148 13.46 -15.06 3.21
CA LYS A 148 12.81 -14.09 4.09
C LYS A 148 13.74 -12.89 4.27
N PRO A 149 13.26 -11.66 4.00
CA PRO A 149 14.06 -10.47 4.07
C PRO A 149 14.56 -10.26 5.51
N SER A 150 15.76 -9.72 5.66
CA SER A 150 16.29 -9.30 6.97
C SER A 150 15.48 -8.17 7.59
N THR A 151 14.70 -7.47 6.78
CA THR A 151 13.85 -6.34 7.17
C THR A 151 12.63 -6.79 7.95
N ASP A 152 12.34 -6.10 9.06
CA ASP A 152 11.16 -6.38 9.86
C ASP A 152 9.88 -5.82 9.19
N PHE A 153 8.93 -6.71 8.88
CA PHE A 153 7.61 -6.40 8.34
C PHE A 153 6.48 -6.54 9.37
N SER A 154 6.81 -6.74 10.65
CA SER A 154 5.85 -6.89 11.75
C SER A 154 4.93 -5.68 11.94
N TRP A 155 5.34 -4.51 11.46
CA TRP A 155 4.55 -3.26 11.41
C TRP A 155 3.52 -3.24 10.27
N LEU A 156 3.65 -4.14 9.30
CA LEU A 156 2.81 -4.19 8.11
C LEU A 156 1.88 -5.41 8.13
N THR A 157 2.46 -6.58 8.34
CA THR A 157 1.75 -7.86 8.24
C THR A 157 2.29 -8.90 9.22
N GLU A 158 1.54 -9.99 9.35
CA GLU A 158 1.99 -11.16 10.11
C GLU A 158 3.10 -11.91 9.37
N THR A 159 4.04 -12.51 10.11
CA THR A 159 5.18 -13.24 9.55
C THR A 159 4.79 -14.38 8.59
N LYS A 160 3.57 -14.92 8.72
CA LYS A 160 3.04 -15.96 7.82
C LYS A 160 2.58 -15.45 6.45
N ARG A 161 2.43 -14.12 6.28
CA ARG A 161 2.02 -13.46 5.04
C ARG A 161 3.20 -12.83 4.28
N VAL A 162 4.43 -13.08 4.76
CA VAL A 162 5.68 -12.86 4.02
C VAL A 162 6.01 -14.17 3.31
N VAL A 163 5.75 -14.23 2.02
CA VAL A 163 5.67 -15.48 1.24
C VAL A 163 6.43 -15.35 -0.07
N THR A 164 6.83 -16.49 -0.63
CA THR A 164 7.32 -16.54 -2.02
C THR A 164 6.13 -16.53 -3.00
N PRO A 165 6.36 -16.23 -4.30
CA PRO A 165 5.30 -16.23 -5.31
C PRO A 165 4.54 -17.55 -5.37
N ASP A 166 5.25 -18.68 -5.27
CA ASP A 166 4.65 -20.02 -5.33
C ASP A 166 3.75 -20.33 -4.13
N GLU A 167 4.10 -19.82 -2.95
CA GLU A 167 3.35 -20.02 -1.71
C GLU A 167 2.10 -19.12 -1.64
N PHE A 168 2.14 -17.97 -2.31
CA PHE A 168 1.11 -16.93 -2.20
C PHE A 168 -0.30 -17.46 -2.45
N ALA A 169 -0.50 -18.19 -3.55
CA ALA A 169 -1.82 -18.71 -3.91
C ALA A 169 -2.38 -19.66 -2.84
N LEU A 170 -1.53 -20.51 -2.25
CA LEU A 170 -1.93 -21.48 -1.23
C LEU A 170 -2.25 -20.80 0.11
N VAL A 171 -1.37 -19.89 0.55
CA VAL A 171 -1.57 -19.13 1.80
C VAL A 171 -2.83 -18.28 1.70
N ARG A 172 -3.06 -17.63 0.55
CA ARG A 172 -4.24 -16.81 0.32
C ARG A 172 -5.53 -17.61 0.40
N ILE A 173 -5.61 -18.77 -0.24
CA ILE A 173 -6.81 -19.63 -0.17
C ILE A 173 -7.09 -20.06 1.28
N THR A 174 -6.03 -20.37 2.03
CA THR A 174 -6.13 -20.79 3.44
C THR A 174 -6.60 -19.63 4.33
N ASP A 175 -6.00 -18.45 4.17
CA ASP A 175 -6.39 -17.25 4.89
C ASP A 175 -7.84 -16.87 4.59
N THR A 176 -8.27 -16.88 3.31
CA THR A 176 -9.65 -16.55 2.91
C THR A 176 -10.67 -17.42 3.65
N LYS A 177 -10.45 -18.74 3.68
CA LYS A 177 -11.35 -19.69 4.36
C LYS A 177 -11.41 -19.44 5.87
N SER A 178 -10.25 -19.19 6.48
CA SER A 178 -10.15 -18.94 7.92
C SER A 178 -10.82 -17.60 8.31
N LEU A 179 -10.60 -16.57 7.50
CA LEU A 179 -11.08 -15.22 7.73
C LEU A 179 -12.59 -15.15 7.55
N LEU A 180 -13.15 -15.76 6.50
CA LEU A 180 -14.59 -15.82 6.30
C LEU A 180 -15.30 -16.51 7.48
N THR A 181 -14.76 -17.64 7.95
CA THR A 181 -15.32 -18.39 9.09
C THR A 181 -15.28 -17.56 10.38
N ASN A 182 -14.18 -16.85 10.62
CA ASN A 182 -14.06 -15.98 11.78
C ASN A 182 -14.98 -14.76 11.68
N LEU A 183 -15.08 -14.15 10.50
CA LEU A 183 -15.94 -13.00 10.22
C LEU A 183 -17.42 -13.33 10.46
N GLN A 184 -17.87 -14.49 9.99
CA GLN A 184 -19.24 -14.98 10.24
C GLN A 184 -19.54 -15.10 11.74
N LYS A 185 -18.57 -15.52 12.57
CA LYS A 185 -18.74 -15.62 14.03
C LYS A 185 -18.82 -14.26 14.71
N GLN A 186 -18.19 -13.22 14.16
CA GLN A 186 -18.18 -11.89 14.76
C GLN A 186 -19.43 -11.07 14.41
N ILE A 187 -20.10 -11.36 13.30
CA ILE A 187 -21.28 -10.60 12.87
C ILE A 187 -22.51 -11.02 13.66
N ALA A 188 -22.97 -10.13 14.53
CA ALA A 188 -24.17 -10.38 15.34
C ALA A 188 -25.44 -10.24 14.49
N SER A 189 -26.17 -11.33 14.27
CA SER A 189 -27.46 -11.30 13.54
C SER A 189 -28.57 -10.56 14.30
N GLU A 190 -28.47 -10.50 15.63
CA GLU A 190 -29.46 -9.86 16.51
C GLU A 190 -29.54 -8.34 16.36
N LYS A 191 -28.46 -7.68 15.91
CA LYS A 191 -28.38 -6.22 15.74
C LYS A 191 -29.52 -5.69 14.86
N TRP A 192 -29.92 -6.45 13.84
CA TRP A 192 -31.00 -6.07 12.93
C TRP A 192 -32.37 -6.06 13.61
N LYS A 193 -32.62 -7.01 14.52
CA LYS A 193 -33.87 -7.06 15.30
C LYS A 193 -33.95 -5.87 16.26
N ILE A 194 -32.81 -5.45 16.81
CA ILE A 194 -32.71 -4.28 17.70
C ILE A 194 -32.95 -3.00 16.91
N LEU A 195 -32.33 -2.85 15.74
CA LEU A 195 -32.57 -1.72 14.85
C LEU A 195 -34.05 -1.61 14.45
N GLU A 196 -34.67 -2.74 14.08
CA GLU A 196 -36.09 -2.77 13.69
C GLU A 196 -37.00 -2.37 14.86
N ARG A 197 -36.75 -2.88 16.08
CA ARG A 197 -37.48 -2.46 17.28
C ARG A 197 -37.28 -0.98 17.57
N GLY A 198 -36.04 -0.48 17.47
CA GLY A 198 -35.73 0.93 17.63
C GLY A 198 -36.52 1.78 16.64
N PHE A 199 -36.52 1.43 15.36
CA PHE A 199 -37.25 2.17 14.33
C PHE A 199 -38.77 2.15 14.56
N ARG A 200 -39.33 0.99 14.89
CA ARG A 200 -40.76 0.85 15.18
C ARG A 200 -41.18 1.68 16.40
N ASP A 201 -40.42 1.60 17.48
CA ASP A 201 -40.67 2.37 18.70
C ASP A 201 -40.54 3.88 18.42
N SER A 202 -39.62 4.28 17.54
CA SER A 202 -39.48 5.68 17.10
C SER A 202 -40.75 6.18 16.42
N TRP A 203 -41.27 5.41 15.45
CA TRP A 203 -42.49 5.75 14.73
C TRP A 203 -43.72 5.78 15.63
N LEU A 204 -43.86 4.81 16.54
CA LEU A 204 -44.94 4.82 17.52
C LEU A 204 -44.84 6.07 18.42
N GLY A 205 -43.64 6.42 18.86
CA GLY A 205 -43.39 7.64 19.63
C GLY A 205 -43.82 8.91 18.89
N ILE A 206 -43.54 9.01 17.58
CA ILE A 206 -43.98 10.13 16.73
C ILE A 206 -45.51 10.15 16.60
N ILE A 207 -46.14 9.00 16.37
CA ILE A 207 -47.60 8.89 16.25
C ILE A 207 -48.27 9.35 17.56
N PHE A 208 -47.82 8.87 18.72
CA PHE A 208 -48.37 9.31 20.01
C PHE A 208 -48.10 10.79 20.29
N SER A 209 -46.96 11.33 19.82
CA SER A 209 -46.69 12.77 19.90
C SER A 209 -47.64 13.59 19.04
N SER A 210 -48.04 13.09 17.87
CA SER A 210 -49.04 13.77 17.02
C SER A 210 -50.43 13.81 17.67
N ILE A 211 -50.80 12.78 18.45
CA ILE A 211 -52.05 12.76 19.24
C ILE A 211 -52.08 13.88 20.26
N ILE A 212 -50.94 14.26 20.84
CA ILE A 212 -50.83 15.41 21.76
C ILE A 212 -51.18 16.70 21.03
N LEU A 213 -50.65 16.92 19.82
CA LEU A 213 -50.96 18.12 19.01
C LEU A 213 -52.44 18.20 18.64
N VAL A 214 -53.04 17.07 18.23
CA VAL A 214 -54.48 17.00 17.96
C VAL A 214 -55.29 17.24 19.22
N GLY A 215 -54.85 16.70 20.36
CA GLY A 215 -55.47 16.92 21.66
C GLY A 215 -55.46 18.39 22.06
N ILE A 216 -54.32 19.07 21.94
CA ILE A 216 -54.18 20.52 22.22
C ILE A 216 -55.09 21.33 21.29
N GLY A 217 -55.07 21.03 19.99
CA GLY A 217 -55.96 21.69 19.01
C GLY A 217 -57.45 21.47 19.32
N SER A 218 -57.80 20.27 19.79
CA SER A 218 -59.16 19.93 20.20
C SER A 218 -59.60 20.70 21.45
N ILE A 219 -58.70 20.90 22.43
CA ILE A 219 -59.00 21.74 23.60
C ILE A 219 -59.31 23.17 23.16
N VAL A 220 -58.47 23.74 22.29
CA VAL A 220 -58.68 25.09 21.75
C VAL A 220 -60.01 25.17 21.00
N GLY A 221 -60.33 24.18 20.16
CA GLY A 221 -61.59 24.12 19.43
C GLY A 221 -62.82 24.02 20.35
N VAL A 222 -62.76 23.18 21.39
CA VAL A 222 -63.83 23.05 22.39
C VAL A 222 -64.04 24.36 23.16
N LEU A 223 -62.96 25.06 23.52
CA LEU A 223 -63.03 26.36 24.18
C LEU A 223 -63.69 27.43 23.30
N LEU A 224 -63.48 27.38 21.97
CA LEU A 224 -64.10 28.33 21.03
C LEU A 224 -65.60 28.08 20.81
N VAL A 225 -66.04 26.82 20.85
CA VAL A 225 -67.46 26.45 20.61
C VAL A 225 -68.32 26.54 21.89
N ASN A 226 -67.70 26.84 23.04
CA ASN A 226 -68.32 27.19 24.32
C ASN A 226 -69.30 26.15 24.93
N ASN A 227 -69.31 24.90 24.44
CA ASN A 227 -70.25 23.85 24.89
C ASN A 227 -69.71 22.40 24.78
N GLY A 228 -68.40 22.17 24.73
CA GLY A 228 -67.82 20.82 24.57
C GLY A 228 -67.19 20.24 25.85
N ASN A 229 -67.11 18.90 25.93
CA ASN A 229 -66.44 18.19 27.03
C ASN A 229 -64.92 18.13 26.80
N VAL A 230 -64.15 18.79 27.67
CA VAL A 230 -62.68 18.87 27.61
C VAL A 230 -61.99 17.61 28.19
N ALA A 231 -62.71 16.73 28.88
CA ALA A 231 -62.11 15.57 29.53
C ALA A 231 -61.44 14.62 28.53
N LEU A 232 -62.10 14.35 27.39
CA LEU A 232 -61.59 13.42 26.37
C LEU A 232 -60.25 13.86 25.75
N PRO A 233 -60.06 15.12 25.30
CA PRO A 233 -58.76 15.56 24.80
C PRO A 233 -57.68 15.63 25.90
N ILE A 234 -58.04 15.90 27.17
CA ILE A 234 -57.07 15.83 28.28
C ILE A 234 -56.56 14.39 28.48
N PHE A 235 -57.45 13.39 28.49
CA PHE A 235 -57.04 11.98 28.60
C PHE A 235 -56.19 11.54 27.41
N ALA A 236 -56.53 12.00 26.19
CA ALA A 236 -55.73 11.72 25.00
C ALA A 236 -54.32 12.32 25.09
N ILE A 237 -54.18 13.54 25.63
CA ILE A 237 -52.86 14.16 25.87
C ILE A 237 -52.07 13.37 26.92
N ILE A 238 -52.66 13.03 28.06
CA ILE A 238 -51.96 12.29 29.13
C ILE A 238 -51.49 10.93 28.60
N GLY A 239 -52.36 10.19 27.92
CA GLY A 239 -52.01 8.91 27.29
C GLY A 239 -50.93 9.07 26.23
N GLY A 240 -51.02 10.10 25.40
CA GLY A 240 -50.02 10.43 24.38
C GLY A 240 -48.65 10.77 24.97
N VAL A 241 -48.59 11.53 26.06
CA VAL A 241 -47.34 11.88 26.75
C VAL A 241 -46.70 10.64 27.37
N LEU A 242 -47.47 9.81 28.07
CA LEU A 242 -46.93 8.61 28.74
C LEU A 242 -46.44 7.57 27.72
N LEU A 243 -47.28 7.22 26.74
CA LEU A 243 -46.94 6.23 25.72
C LEU A 243 -45.87 6.77 24.77
N GLY A 244 -46.01 8.01 24.31
CA GLY A 244 -45.03 8.67 23.45
C GLY A 244 -43.67 8.77 24.12
N GLY A 245 -43.62 9.22 25.38
CA GLY A 245 -42.38 9.27 26.16
C GLY A 245 -41.74 7.91 26.37
N TYR A 246 -42.54 6.87 26.65
CA TYR A 246 -42.05 5.50 26.79
C TYR A 246 -41.43 4.97 25.49
N PHE A 247 -42.15 5.07 24.37
CA PHE A 247 -41.67 4.58 23.07
C PHE A 247 -40.45 5.35 22.58
N LEU A 248 -40.42 6.67 22.79
CA LEU A 248 -39.26 7.48 22.46
C LEU A 248 -38.04 7.08 23.32
N SER A 249 -38.23 6.88 24.63
CA SER A 249 -37.13 6.42 25.50
C SER A 249 -36.61 5.03 25.11
N SER A 250 -37.51 4.07 24.88
CA SER A 250 -37.21 2.71 24.43
C SER A 250 -36.42 2.70 23.13
N SER A 251 -36.87 3.48 22.17
CA SER A 251 -36.23 3.57 20.87
C SER A 251 -34.83 4.19 20.93
N ARG A 252 -34.62 5.24 21.75
CA ARG A 252 -33.28 5.79 22.00
C ARG A 252 -32.32 4.72 22.53
N ARG A 253 -32.81 3.88 23.46
CA ARG A 253 -32.02 2.77 24.01
C ARG A 253 -31.68 1.75 22.93
N HIS A 254 -32.66 1.24 22.18
CA HIS A 254 -32.41 0.27 21.11
C HIS A 254 -31.47 0.80 20.02
N LEU A 255 -31.57 2.08 19.63
CA LEU A 255 -30.65 2.66 18.65
C LEU A 255 -29.23 2.83 19.20
N SER A 256 -29.10 3.15 20.49
CA SER A 256 -27.80 3.18 21.17
C SER A 256 -27.17 1.79 21.21
N ASP A 257 -27.94 0.77 21.62
CA ASP A 257 -27.50 -0.62 21.68
C ASP A 257 -27.08 -1.14 20.29
N PHE A 258 -27.84 -0.78 19.24
CA PHE A 258 -27.46 -1.09 17.85
C PHE A 258 -26.13 -0.45 17.46
N ARG A 259 -25.93 0.83 17.77
CA ARG A 259 -24.68 1.54 17.45
C ARG A 259 -23.49 0.94 18.20
N GLU A 260 -23.68 0.59 19.47
CA GLU A 260 -22.66 -0.07 20.27
C GLU A 260 -22.28 -1.42 19.68
N MET A 261 -23.25 -2.24 19.26
CA MET A 261 -22.96 -3.52 18.60
C MET A 261 -22.21 -3.36 17.28
N VAL A 262 -22.58 -2.38 16.45
CA VAL A 262 -21.87 -2.09 15.20
C VAL A 262 -20.43 -1.64 15.49
N CYS A 263 -20.23 -0.78 16.48
CA CYS A 263 -18.90 -0.31 16.87
C CYS A 263 -18.02 -1.45 17.39
N VAL A 264 -18.56 -2.34 18.22
CA VAL A 264 -17.85 -3.51 18.72
C VAL A 264 -17.52 -4.48 17.58
N GLU A 265 -18.43 -4.66 16.63
CA GLU A 265 -18.20 -5.50 15.46
C GLU A 265 -17.11 -4.93 14.56
N GLU A 266 -17.17 -3.63 14.25
CA GLU A 266 -16.14 -2.93 13.47
C GLU A 266 -14.75 -3.03 14.14
N GLN A 267 -14.69 -2.86 15.47
CA GLN A 267 -13.44 -3.02 16.21
C GLN A 267 -12.89 -4.45 16.13
N LYS A 268 -13.74 -5.47 16.27
CA LYS A 268 -13.28 -6.86 16.15
C LYS A 268 -12.84 -7.21 14.73
N LEU A 269 -13.51 -6.66 13.72
CA LEU A 269 -13.12 -6.83 12.32
C LEU A 269 -11.79 -6.11 12.03
N SER A 270 -11.58 -4.93 12.61
CA SER A 270 -10.32 -4.21 12.46
C SER A 270 -9.16 -4.95 13.14
N GLU A 271 -9.37 -5.49 14.34
CA GLU A 271 -8.39 -6.32 15.09
C GLU A 271 -8.03 -7.63 14.37
N MET A 272 -8.97 -8.22 13.62
CA MET A 272 -8.70 -9.40 12.78
C MET A 272 -7.94 -9.08 11.50
N SER A 273 -7.91 -7.81 11.12
CA SER A 273 -7.30 -7.32 9.88
C SER A 273 -5.97 -6.64 10.17
N ASP A 274 -5.21 -6.33 9.13
CA ASP A 274 -3.98 -5.57 9.26
C ASP A 274 -4.25 -4.05 9.41
N LYS A 275 -5.53 -3.63 9.40
CA LYS A 275 -5.94 -2.21 9.45
C LYS A 275 -5.46 -1.49 10.70
N THR A 276 -5.65 -2.06 11.89
CA THR A 276 -5.22 -1.41 13.15
C THR A 276 -3.72 -1.22 13.19
N ARG A 277 -2.97 -2.23 12.73
CA ARG A 277 -1.50 -2.19 12.65
C ARG A 277 -1.02 -1.12 11.67
N ILE A 278 -1.67 -1.01 10.50
CA ILE A 278 -1.40 0.05 9.52
C ILE A 278 -1.69 1.42 10.13
N GLU A 279 -2.84 1.60 10.78
CA GLU A 279 -3.23 2.87 11.42
C GLU A 279 -2.26 3.28 12.54
N GLU A 280 -1.84 2.33 13.39
CA GLU A 280 -0.82 2.55 14.42
C GLU A 280 0.51 2.97 13.80
N SER A 281 0.97 2.25 12.77
CA SER A 281 2.22 2.57 12.08
C SER A 281 2.17 3.95 11.38
N VAL A 282 1.03 4.32 10.80
CA VAL A 282 0.81 5.65 10.23
C VAL A 282 0.92 6.73 11.30
N LEU A 283 0.29 6.53 12.48
CA LEU A 283 0.32 7.50 13.57
C LEU A 283 1.72 7.68 14.14
N GLU A 284 2.48 6.59 14.30
CA GLU A 284 3.86 6.62 14.81
C GLU A 284 4.82 7.34 13.86
N ASN A 285 4.61 7.23 12.54
CA ASN A 285 5.53 7.75 11.53
C ASN A 285 4.98 8.99 10.80
N MET A 286 3.86 9.57 11.26
CA MET A 286 3.13 10.61 10.53
C MET A 286 4.00 11.84 10.22
N ASP A 287 4.77 12.31 11.20
CA ASP A 287 5.60 13.51 11.04
C ASP A 287 6.77 13.25 10.08
N SER A 288 7.42 12.08 10.19
CA SER A 288 8.50 11.66 9.28
C SER A 288 8.00 11.45 7.85
N MET A 289 6.80 10.87 7.67
CA MET A 289 6.19 10.72 6.34
C MET A 289 5.81 12.07 5.72
N ARG A 290 5.32 13.03 6.53
CA ARG A 290 5.06 14.40 6.05
C ARG A 290 6.34 15.09 5.62
N LEU A 291 7.38 15.02 6.45
CA LEU A 291 8.70 15.56 6.12
C LEU A 291 9.24 14.95 4.82
N LEU A 292 9.08 13.63 4.64
CA LEU A 292 9.48 12.96 3.41
C LEU A 292 8.69 13.45 2.20
N GLY A 293 7.38 13.63 2.34
CA GLY A 293 6.53 14.20 1.28
C GLY A 293 6.93 15.62 0.90
N ASP A 294 7.21 16.48 1.90
CA ASP A 294 7.67 17.85 1.69
C ASP A 294 9.04 17.88 0.99
N LEU A 295 9.97 17.02 1.42
CA LEU A 295 11.27 16.86 0.78
C LEU A 295 11.12 16.35 -0.64
N ASN A 296 10.30 15.32 -0.88
CA ASN A 296 10.06 14.76 -2.20
C ASN A 296 9.54 15.82 -3.18
N PHE A 297 8.60 16.66 -2.72
CA PHE A 297 8.02 17.73 -3.51
C PHE A 297 9.03 18.84 -3.86
N VAL A 298 9.91 19.21 -2.93
CA VAL A 298 10.85 20.33 -3.11
C VAL A 298 12.16 19.89 -3.78
N VAL A 299 12.72 18.77 -3.34
CA VAL A 299 14.06 18.30 -3.74
C VAL A 299 14.04 17.66 -5.12
N SER A 300 13.03 16.86 -5.46
CA SER A 300 13.01 16.15 -6.74
C SER A 300 13.12 17.08 -7.97
N PRO A 301 12.37 18.21 -8.04
CA PRO A 301 12.52 19.16 -9.15
C PRO A 301 13.88 19.87 -9.19
N LEU A 302 14.50 20.14 -8.04
CA LEU A 302 15.82 20.77 -7.96
C LEU A 302 16.92 19.81 -8.41
N MET A 303 16.82 18.56 -7.98
CA MET A 303 17.75 17.50 -8.37
C MET A 303 17.65 17.21 -9.87
N ALA A 304 16.43 17.20 -10.45
CA ALA A 304 16.23 17.11 -11.89
C ALA A 304 16.91 18.26 -12.67
N LYS A 305 16.84 19.49 -12.15
CA LYS A 305 17.54 20.65 -12.75
C LYS A 305 19.06 20.53 -12.64
N ALA A 306 19.57 20.01 -11.53
CA ALA A 306 20.99 19.72 -11.38
C ALA A 306 21.45 18.69 -12.42
N GLY A 307 20.68 17.62 -12.64
CA GLY A 307 20.93 16.64 -13.70
C GLY A 307 20.95 17.24 -15.10
N ASN A 308 19.96 18.09 -15.43
CA ASN A 308 19.93 18.77 -16.72
C ASN A 308 21.14 19.70 -16.93
N ALA A 309 21.54 20.46 -15.91
CA ALA A 309 22.72 21.31 -15.99
C ALA A 309 24.01 20.49 -16.19
N LEU A 310 24.13 19.32 -15.56
CA LEU A 310 25.24 18.39 -15.82
C LEU A 310 25.25 17.88 -17.26
N SER A 311 24.07 17.61 -17.84
CA SER A 311 23.92 17.22 -19.25
C SER A 311 24.35 18.34 -20.21
N ASP A 312 24.06 19.59 -19.86
CA ASP A 312 24.41 20.77 -20.66
C ASP A 312 25.88 21.21 -20.47
N LEU A 313 26.67 20.46 -19.69
CA LEU A 313 28.04 20.78 -19.29
C LEU A 313 28.16 22.09 -18.48
N ASP A 314 27.06 22.54 -17.86
CA ASP A 314 27.02 23.70 -16.96
C ASP A 314 27.27 23.24 -15.52
N LEU A 315 28.55 23.10 -15.16
CA LEU A 315 28.97 22.69 -13.81
C LEU A 315 28.55 23.69 -12.74
N ASP A 316 28.62 24.99 -13.04
CA ASP A 316 28.25 26.04 -12.09
C ASP A 316 26.74 26.00 -11.80
N GLY A 317 25.92 25.79 -12.84
CA GLY A 317 24.48 25.56 -12.71
C GLY A 317 24.15 24.30 -11.90
N ALA A 318 24.83 23.19 -12.20
CA ALA A 318 24.65 21.92 -11.50
C ALA A 318 24.95 22.04 -10.00
N VAL A 319 26.10 22.64 -9.65
CA VAL A 319 26.48 22.89 -8.26
C VAL A 319 25.50 23.84 -7.59
N SER A 320 25.06 24.91 -8.27
CA SER A 320 24.09 25.85 -7.71
C SER A 320 22.75 25.17 -7.35
N PHE A 321 22.26 24.25 -8.19
CA PHE A 321 21.05 23.49 -7.89
C PHE A 321 21.26 22.46 -6.79
N ALA A 322 22.41 21.77 -6.76
CA ALA A 322 22.77 20.85 -5.68
C ALA A 322 22.88 21.58 -4.31
N CYS A 323 23.46 22.78 -4.29
CA CYS A 323 23.47 23.64 -3.10
C CYS A 323 22.05 24.03 -2.66
N SER A 324 21.16 24.34 -3.62
CA SER A 324 19.76 24.62 -3.30
C SER A 324 19.05 23.40 -2.69
N VAL A 325 19.38 22.18 -3.14
CA VAL A 325 18.89 20.94 -2.52
C VAL A 325 19.37 20.83 -1.06
N MET A 326 20.66 21.05 -0.81
CA MET A 326 21.22 21.00 0.54
C MET A 326 20.61 22.05 1.47
N ASP A 327 20.38 23.28 0.97
CA ASP A 327 19.72 24.35 1.71
C ASP A 327 18.28 23.98 2.09
N GLU A 328 17.52 23.36 1.18
CA GLU A 328 16.16 22.90 1.47
C GLU A 328 16.13 21.74 2.46
N CYS A 329 17.08 20.80 2.36
CA CYS A 329 17.28 19.75 3.37
C CYS A 329 17.57 20.36 4.75
N MET A 330 18.46 21.35 4.84
CA MET A 330 18.76 22.05 6.10
C MET A 330 17.56 22.82 6.63
N ARG A 331 16.78 23.47 5.77
CA ARG A 331 15.59 24.25 6.14
C ARG A 331 14.49 23.37 6.73
N LEU A 332 14.32 22.16 6.19
CA LEU A 332 13.30 21.20 6.61
C LEU A 332 13.77 20.28 7.74
N SER A 333 15.08 20.25 8.04
CA SER A 333 15.64 19.49 9.15
C SER A 333 15.05 19.95 10.49
N SER A 334 14.42 19.02 11.20
CA SER A 334 13.99 19.20 12.59
C SER A 334 15.06 18.82 13.60
N ALA A 335 16.30 18.56 13.15
CA ALA A 335 17.37 18.02 13.96
C ALA A 335 17.56 18.86 15.24
N ASP A 336 17.25 18.23 16.37
CA ASP A 336 17.51 18.79 17.69
C ASP A 336 19.03 18.68 17.89
N LEU A 337 19.74 19.81 17.71
CA LEU A 337 21.21 19.92 17.75
C LEU A 337 21.82 19.28 19.03
N SER A 338 21.01 19.10 20.07
CA SER A 338 21.36 18.42 21.32
C SER A 338 21.59 16.90 21.19
N LYS A 339 21.01 16.23 20.18
CA LYS A 339 21.21 14.79 19.92
C LYS A 339 22.49 14.49 19.13
N LEU A 340 23.08 15.50 18.50
CA LEU A 340 24.27 15.41 17.64
C LEU A 340 25.60 15.52 18.44
N GLU A 341 25.56 15.58 19.78
CA GLU A 341 26.75 15.73 20.66
C GLU A 341 27.79 14.58 20.56
N GLY A 342 27.53 13.54 19.74
CA GLY A 342 28.47 12.44 19.47
C GLY A 342 28.97 12.31 18.03
N SER A 343 28.46 13.10 17.08
CA SER A 343 28.88 13.03 15.67
C SER A 343 30.15 13.84 15.41
N PHE A 344 30.97 13.40 14.46
CA PHE A 344 32.27 13.97 14.08
C PHE A 344 32.20 15.44 13.59
N ILE A 345 30.99 15.99 13.48
CA ILE A 345 30.62 17.20 12.72
C ILE A 345 30.19 18.35 13.66
N GLY A 346 30.78 18.46 14.86
CA GLY A 346 30.42 19.50 15.83
C GLY A 346 30.85 20.94 15.48
N GLY A 347 31.50 21.16 14.34
CA GLY A 347 32.11 22.45 13.97
C GLY A 347 31.24 23.38 13.11
N ASP A 348 30.27 22.86 12.35
CA ASP A 348 29.44 23.61 11.42
C ASP A 348 27.96 23.23 11.61
N GLU A 349 27.13 24.22 11.95
CA GLU A 349 25.69 24.03 12.19
C GLU A 349 24.94 23.60 10.93
N GLY A 350 25.37 24.03 9.74
CA GLY A 350 24.77 23.66 8.47
C GLY A 350 24.98 22.18 8.15
N ILE A 351 26.23 21.72 8.25
CA ILE A 351 26.58 20.30 8.02
C ILE A 351 25.88 19.41 9.05
N ALA A 352 25.87 19.80 10.33
CA ALA A 352 25.19 19.05 11.38
C ALA A 352 23.69 18.90 11.12
N LYS A 353 23.01 19.96 10.66
CA LYS A 353 21.58 19.91 10.29
C LYS A 353 21.32 19.07 9.05
N PHE A 354 22.17 19.21 8.03
CA PHE A 354 22.06 18.47 6.78
C PHE A 354 22.25 16.97 7.03
N VAL A 355 23.36 16.57 7.63
CA VAL A 355 23.67 15.17 7.90
C VAL A 355 22.74 14.58 8.96
N GLY A 356 22.38 15.38 9.98
CA GLY A 356 21.40 14.99 11.00
C GLY A 356 20.03 14.62 10.41
N LEU A 357 19.57 15.30 9.37
CA LEU A 357 18.34 14.94 8.66
C LEU A 357 18.42 13.52 8.08
N PHE A 358 19.53 13.17 7.41
CA PHE A 358 19.69 11.83 6.84
C PHE A 358 19.79 10.76 7.93
N GLY A 359 20.44 11.07 9.06
CA GLY A 359 20.43 10.21 10.25
C GLY A 359 19.02 9.96 10.78
N ASP A 360 18.22 11.03 10.98
CA ASP A 360 16.83 10.94 11.44
C ASP A 360 15.93 10.13 10.47
N LEU A 361 16.25 10.14 9.18
CA LEU A 361 15.55 9.38 8.13
C LEU A 361 16.13 7.96 7.88
N GLY A 362 17.11 7.54 8.69
CA GLY A 362 17.66 6.17 8.69
C GLY A 362 18.76 5.90 7.66
N ALA A 363 19.47 6.93 7.21
CA ALA A 363 20.59 6.85 6.25
C ALA A 363 21.94 7.21 6.91
N GLU A 364 22.20 6.64 8.10
CA GLU A 364 23.44 6.84 8.86
C GLU A 364 24.69 6.39 8.08
N GLU A 365 24.55 5.42 7.16
CA GLU A 365 25.66 4.92 6.34
C GLU A 365 26.29 5.98 5.43
N TYR A 366 25.56 7.05 5.09
CA TYR A 366 26.04 8.14 4.22
C TYR A 366 26.65 9.31 5.00
N GLU A 367 26.80 9.24 6.33
CA GLU A 367 27.21 10.39 7.17
C GLU A 367 28.48 11.07 6.64
N THR A 368 29.52 10.27 6.37
CA THR A 368 30.83 10.79 5.95
C THR A 368 30.81 11.30 4.51
N ASP A 369 30.19 10.54 3.60
CA ASP A 369 30.16 10.89 2.18
C ASP A 369 29.31 12.14 1.92
N LEU A 370 28.21 12.31 2.66
CA LEU A 370 27.37 13.50 2.61
C LEU A 370 28.06 14.72 3.23
N ALA A 371 28.80 14.55 4.32
CA ALA A 371 29.60 15.64 4.88
C ALA A 371 30.67 16.13 3.89
N LEU A 372 31.35 15.19 3.20
CA LEU A 372 32.32 15.52 2.16
C LEU A 372 31.67 16.21 0.96
N ALA A 373 30.54 15.67 0.46
CA ALA A 373 29.79 16.27 -0.63
C ALA A 373 29.32 17.69 -0.29
N TYR A 374 28.85 17.91 0.94
CA TYR A 374 28.44 19.22 1.41
C TYR A 374 29.59 20.23 1.35
N VAL A 375 30.74 19.90 1.95
CA VAL A 375 31.90 20.81 2.00
C VAL A 375 32.42 21.11 0.61
N ALA A 376 32.50 20.10 -0.25
CA ALA A 376 33.02 20.22 -1.61
C ALA A 376 32.12 21.10 -2.50
N LEU A 377 30.80 20.86 -2.48
CA LEU A 377 29.84 21.59 -3.30
C LEU A 377 29.62 23.03 -2.81
N THR A 378 29.49 23.23 -1.49
CA THR A 378 29.35 24.60 -0.92
C THR A 378 30.63 25.42 -1.05
N GLY A 379 31.80 24.77 -0.97
CA GLY A 379 33.11 25.38 -1.15
C GLY A 379 33.51 25.68 -2.59
N TYR A 380 32.77 25.18 -3.58
CA TYR A 380 33.10 25.28 -5.01
C TYR A 380 33.36 26.72 -5.49
N THR A 381 32.60 27.70 -4.98
CA THR A 381 32.77 29.12 -5.35
C THR A 381 34.06 29.74 -4.84
N ILE A 382 34.66 29.17 -3.77
CA ILE A 382 35.89 29.63 -3.14
C ILE A 382 37.09 28.85 -3.68
N SER A 383 36.93 27.54 -3.83
CA SER A 383 37.94 26.63 -4.37
C SER A 383 37.26 25.64 -5.31
N PRO A 384 37.24 25.92 -6.63
CA PRO A 384 36.63 25.03 -7.60
C PRO A 384 37.28 23.64 -7.55
N ILE A 385 36.43 22.62 -7.47
CA ILE A 385 36.81 21.21 -7.57
C ILE A 385 36.72 20.76 -9.04
N SER A 386 37.33 19.62 -9.35
CA SER A 386 37.28 19.07 -10.70
C SER A 386 35.87 18.65 -11.12
N ALA A 387 35.61 18.57 -12.43
CA ALA A 387 34.33 18.12 -12.96
C ALA A 387 33.97 16.70 -12.47
N GLU A 388 34.96 15.81 -12.36
CA GLU A 388 34.81 14.45 -11.87
C GLU A 388 34.39 14.41 -10.39
N GLU A 389 34.98 15.28 -9.56
CA GLU A 389 34.58 15.41 -8.15
C GLU A 389 33.17 15.99 -8.00
N VAL A 390 32.79 17.00 -8.80
CA VAL A 390 31.41 17.54 -8.82
C VAL A 390 30.40 16.43 -9.13
N ILE A 391 30.67 15.64 -10.17
CA ILE A 391 29.80 14.54 -10.59
C ILE A 391 29.67 13.51 -9.48
N THR A 392 30.78 13.14 -8.85
CA THR A 392 30.80 12.15 -7.76
C THR A 392 29.97 12.62 -6.58
N HIS A 393 30.13 13.87 -6.14
CA HIS A 393 29.37 14.41 -5.01
C HIS A 393 27.87 14.57 -5.33
N ILE A 394 27.52 14.94 -6.57
CA ILE A 394 26.13 14.97 -7.01
C ILE A 394 25.54 13.56 -7.06
N ALA A 395 26.29 12.55 -7.52
CA ALA A 395 25.86 11.16 -7.51
C ALA A 395 25.62 10.64 -6.08
N THR A 396 26.52 10.95 -5.14
CA THR A 396 26.35 10.64 -3.72
C THR A 396 25.07 11.26 -3.16
N LEU A 397 24.83 12.55 -3.44
CA LEU A 397 23.62 13.25 -3.00
C LEU A 397 22.36 12.61 -3.61
N ASN A 398 22.38 12.32 -4.91
CA ASN A 398 21.29 11.67 -5.64
C ASN A 398 20.93 10.29 -5.03
N ASN A 399 21.94 9.47 -4.76
CA ASN A 399 21.78 8.15 -4.13
C ASN A 399 21.22 8.26 -2.73
N ALA A 400 21.78 9.15 -1.89
CA ALA A 400 21.33 9.32 -0.52
C ALA A 400 19.87 9.79 -0.47
N LEU A 401 19.49 10.78 -1.29
CA LEU A 401 18.12 11.30 -1.38
C LEU A 401 17.12 10.23 -1.83
N TYR A 402 17.50 9.42 -2.82
CA TYR A 402 16.70 8.28 -3.23
C TYR A 402 16.54 7.26 -2.11
N HIS A 403 17.62 6.92 -1.42
CA HIS A 403 17.60 5.92 -0.35
C HIS A 403 16.73 6.30 0.84
N ILE A 404 16.69 7.57 1.22
CA ILE A 404 15.76 8.05 2.25
C ILE A 404 14.32 8.19 1.75
N GLY A 405 14.06 8.13 0.44
CA GLY A 405 12.75 8.32 -0.18
C GLY A 405 12.38 9.77 -0.49
N ALA A 406 13.35 10.69 -0.38
CA ALA A 406 13.18 12.11 -0.69
C ALA A 406 13.32 12.43 -2.18
N LEU A 407 13.70 11.45 -3.00
CA LEU A 407 13.78 11.59 -4.44
C LEU A 407 12.84 10.57 -5.10
N ARG A 408 12.08 11.03 -6.10
CA ARG A 408 11.23 10.13 -6.88
C ARG A 408 12.06 9.18 -7.78
N PRO A 409 11.61 7.92 -7.99
CA PRO A 409 12.31 6.96 -8.84
C PRO A 409 12.57 7.47 -10.27
N ASP A 410 11.57 8.11 -10.90
CA ASP A 410 11.68 8.68 -12.26
C ASP A 410 12.87 9.64 -12.39
N ILE A 411 13.07 10.51 -11.39
CA ILE A 411 14.18 11.47 -11.38
C ILE A 411 15.51 10.77 -11.10
N LYS A 412 15.51 9.76 -10.22
CA LYS A 412 16.72 8.97 -9.91
C LYS A 412 17.26 8.30 -11.17
N GLU A 413 16.40 7.62 -11.92
CA GLU A 413 16.76 6.94 -13.16
C GLU A 413 17.30 7.91 -14.20
N ILE A 414 16.61 9.03 -14.44
CA ILE A 414 17.06 10.05 -15.39
C ILE A 414 18.48 10.53 -15.06
N ILE A 415 18.76 10.79 -13.78
CA ILE A 415 20.09 11.27 -13.37
C ILE A 415 21.12 10.16 -13.52
N ASP A 416 20.81 8.93 -13.12
CA ASP A 416 21.72 7.80 -13.28
C ASP A 416 22.06 7.54 -14.75
N ASP A 417 21.07 7.61 -15.65
CA ASP A 417 21.27 7.47 -17.08
C ASP A 417 22.19 8.56 -17.64
N LEU A 418 22.02 9.81 -17.19
CA LEU A 418 22.89 10.92 -17.57
C LEU A 418 24.33 10.72 -17.08
N LEU A 419 24.48 10.28 -15.81
CA LEU A 419 25.77 9.99 -15.21
C LEU A 419 26.49 8.83 -15.92
N ASN A 420 25.76 7.75 -16.21
CA ASN A 420 26.27 6.59 -16.93
C ASN A 420 26.63 6.91 -18.38
N SER A 421 25.79 7.68 -19.08
CA SER A 421 26.08 8.15 -20.44
C SER A 421 27.37 8.96 -20.48
N ARG A 422 27.59 9.80 -19.47
CA ARG A 422 28.81 10.61 -19.38
C ARG A 422 30.05 9.77 -19.09
N ALA A 423 29.98 8.86 -18.13
CA ALA A 423 31.05 7.91 -17.86
C ALA A 423 31.39 7.06 -19.10
N GLY A 424 30.37 6.67 -19.88
CA GLY A 424 30.55 5.98 -21.16
C GLY A 424 31.26 6.84 -22.22
N MET A 425 30.88 8.12 -22.35
CA MET A 425 31.56 9.06 -23.27
C MET A 425 33.02 9.27 -22.88
N GLU A 426 33.31 9.46 -21.60
CA GLU A 426 34.68 9.64 -21.09
C GLU A 426 35.54 8.38 -21.28
N ALA A 427 34.98 7.19 -21.06
CA ALA A 427 35.66 5.93 -21.36
C ALA A 427 35.98 5.79 -22.86
N VAL A 428 35.08 6.21 -23.75
CA VAL A 428 35.31 6.21 -25.19
C VAL A 428 36.39 7.22 -25.59
N GLU A 429 36.38 8.41 -25.00
CA GLU A 429 37.44 9.41 -25.22
C GLU A 429 38.80 8.92 -24.73
N TYR A 430 38.87 8.34 -23.54
CA TYR A 430 40.08 7.73 -23.00
C TYR A 430 40.60 6.59 -23.89
N LEU A 431 39.72 5.69 -24.35
CA LEU A 431 40.09 4.62 -25.28
C LEU A 431 40.58 5.17 -26.61
N ASN A 432 39.95 6.21 -27.14
CA ASN A 432 40.39 6.88 -28.37
C ASN A 432 41.76 7.56 -28.18
N GLU A 433 42.01 8.17 -27.02
CA GLU A 433 43.30 8.76 -26.67
C GLU A 433 44.39 7.68 -26.52
N GLU A 434 44.08 6.56 -25.85
CA GLU A 434 44.99 5.43 -25.70
C GLU A 434 45.29 4.74 -27.05
N LEU A 435 44.29 4.60 -27.92
CA LEU A 435 44.45 4.06 -29.27
C LEU A 435 45.18 5.02 -30.23
N SER A 436 45.22 6.31 -29.92
CA SER A 436 45.96 7.31 -30.69
C SER A 436 47.35 7.60 -30.14
N LYS A 437 47.73 7.02 -28.98
CA LYS A 437 49.12 6.95 -28.54
C LYS A 437 49.88 5.98 -29.46
N PRO A 438 51.01 6.39 -30.05
CA PRO A 438 51.83 5.49 -30.86
C PRO A 438 52.36 4.35 -29.98
N GLU A 439 52.22 3.10 -30.44
CA GLU A 439 52.80 1.91 -29.79
C GLU A 439 54.24 2.21 -29.39
N GLU A 440 54.54 2.20 -28.08
CA GLU A 440 55.91 2.19 -27.62
C GLU A 440 56.63 0.96 -28.22
N PRO A 441 57.84 1.13 -28.78
CA PRO A 441 58.55 0.04 -29.42
C PRO A 441 58.80 -1.07 -28.40
N ILE A 442 58.16 -2.21 -28.62
CA ILE A 442 58.37 -3.47 -27.92
C ILE A 442 59.89 -3.73 -27.89
N PRO A 443 60.54 -3.80 -26.70
CA PRO A 443 61.92 -4.26 -26.63
C PRO A 443 61.98 -5.69 -27.19
N GLU A 444 62.82 -5.89 -28.20
CA GLU A 444 63.01 -7.19 -28.85
C GLU A 444 63.17 -8.32 -27.81
N PRO A 445 62.45 -9.45 -27.96
CA PRO A 445 62.62 -10.59 -27.09
C PRO A 445 64.01 -11.19 -27.30
N SER A 446 64.91 -10.95 -26.34
CA SER A 446 66.16 -11.68 -26.25
C SER A 446 65.87 -13.16 -25.96
N LEU A 447 66.33 -14.02 -26.88
CA LEU A 447 66.22 -15.48 -26.82
C LEU A 447 66.77 -16.06 -25.50
N PRO A 448 66.16 -17.13 -24.96
CA PRO A 448 66.48 -17.66 -23.64
C PRO A 448 67.74 -18.53 -23.68
N SER A 449 68.73 -18.22 -22.83
CA SER A 449 69.80 -19.16 -22.47
C SER A 449 69.38 -19.96 -21.24
N LYS A 450 69.23 -21.28 -21.44
CA LYS A 450 69.05 -22.32 -20.42
C LYS A 450 70.08 -22.26 -19.28
N LYS A 451 69.58 -22.47 -18.05
CA LYS A 451 70.07 -23.33 -16.94
C LYS A 451 69.15 -23.04 -15.73
N GLN A 452 68.16 -23.87 -15.39
CA GLN A 452 68.17 -25.18 -14.71
C GLN A 452 68.74 -25.12 -13.28
N GLU A 453 67.84 -25.14 -12.28
CA GLU A 453 67.95 -25.70 -10.91
C GLU A 453 66.58 -25.40 -10.22
N GLU A 454 65.63 -26.34 -10.18
CA GLU A 454 65.40 -27.42 -9.20
C GLU A 454 64.68 -27.00 -7.89
N ALA A 455 63.67 -27.83 -7.55
CA ALA A 455 62.92 -27.97 -6.29
C ALA A 455 61.85 -26.88 -6.01
N THR A 456 60.59 -27.15 -5.63
CA THR A 456 59.94 -28.37 -5.10
C THR A 456 58.42 -28.24 -5.33
N ILE A 457 57.77 -29.33 -5.71
CA ILE A 457 56.31 -29.46 -5.84
C ILE A 457 55.78 -29.98 -4.51
N GLU A 458 54.82 -29.30 -3.89
CA GLU A 458 53.90 -29.89 -2.93
C GLU A 458 52.50 -29.88 -3.53
N ASP A 459 52.01 -31.09 -3.82
CA ASP A 459 50.66 -31.41 -4.22
C ASP A 459 49.67 -31.15 -3.07
N LYS A 460 48.48 -30.64 -3.40
CA LYS A 460 47.24 -30.95 -2.69
C LYS A 460 46.07 -30.95 -3.68
N GLU A 461 45.79 -32.14 -4.19
CA GLU A 461 44.46 -32.55 -4.66
C GLU A 461 43.57 -32.96 -3.47
N ASP A 462 42.27 -33.04 -3.78
CA ASP A 462 41.15 -33.65 -3.05
C ASP A 462 40.53 -32.89 -1.87
N SER A 463 39.28 -32.45 -2.08
CA SER A 463 38.13 -33.30 -1.72
C SER A 463 36.81 -32.68 -2.18
N SER A 464 36.22 -33.25 -3.23
CA SER A 464 34.79 -33.15 -3.54
C SER A 464 34.12 -34.43 -3.07
N GLU A 465 33.38 -34.39 -1.95
CA GLU A 465 32.47 -35.47 -1.54
C GLU A 465 31.69 -34.96 -0.31
N GLU A 466 30.46 -34.48 -0.51
CA GLU A 466 29.37 -34.49 0.48
C GLU A 466 28.08 -33.95 -0.18
N LEU A 467 27.63 -34.66 -1.22
CA LEU A 467 26.31 -34.53 -1.83
C LEU A 467 25.64 -35.91 -1.72
N ASP A 468 25.13 -36.28 -0.55
CA ASP A 468 24.19 -37.43 -0.37
C ASP A 468 23.69 -37.57 1.09
N ALA A 469 22.90 -36.60 1.60
CA ALA A 469 22.30 -36.75 2.93
C ALA A 469 21.02 -35.91 3.21
N LEU A 470 20.12 -35.69 2.25
CA LEU A 470 18.83 -35.02 2.56
C LEU A 470 17.66 -35.42 1.64
N LYS A 471 17.61 -36.71 1.27
CA LYS A 471 16.53 -37.30 0.43
C LYS A 471 15.71 -38.37 1.15
N GLU A 472 15.53 -38.26 2.47
CA GLU A 472 14.80 -39.26 3.26
C GLU A 472 13.91 -38.66 4.38
N PHE A 473 13.10 -37.63 4.05
CA PHE A 473 12.10 -37.10 5.00
C PHE A 473 10.67 -36.97 4.45
N ILE A 474 10.39 -37.47 3.24
CA ILE A 474 9.03 -37.44 2.69
C ILE A 474 8.60 -38.85 2.31
N THR A 475 8.10 -39.59 3.30
CA THR A 475 7.09 -40.64 3.11
C THR A 475 6.62 -41.15 4.47
N GLY A 476 5.34 -40.92 4.78
CA GLY A 476 4.61 -41.70 5.78
C GLY A 476 3.87 -40.88 6.82
N SER A 477 2.62 -40.49 6.53
CA SER A 477 1.53 -40.67 7.48
C SER A 477 0.19 -40.39 6.80
N ASP A 478 -0.39 -41.46 6.24
CA ASP A 478 -1.84 -41.56 6.02
C ASP A 478 -2.53 -41.73 7.38
N CYS A 479 -3.55 -40.93 7.66
CA CYS A 479 -4.59 -41.35 8.59
C CYS A 479 -5.94 -40.72 8.22
N SER A 480 -6.79 -41.55 7.61
CA SER A 480 -8.20 -41.29 7.40
C SER A 480 -8.98 -41.49 8.70
N THR A 481 -9.94 -40.61 8.99
CA THR A 481 -11.14 -40.98 9.77
C THR A 481 -12.37 -40.27 9.22
N LYS A 482 -13.45 -41.05 9.11
CA LYS A 482 -14.76 -40.75 8.55
C LYS A 482 -15.72 -40.14 9.58
N SER A 483 -16.77 -39.52 9.01
CA SER A 483 -18.16 -39.35 9.50
C SER A 483 -18.36 -38.34 10.65
N ASP A 484 -19.44 -37.55 10.74
CA ASP A 484 -20.85 -37.83 10.44
C ASP A 484 -21.61 -36.65 9.79
N GLU A 485 -22.63 -37.01 9.02
CA GLU A 485 -23.70 -36.16 8.49
C GLU A 485 -24.68 -35.77 9.61
N GLU A 486 -25.06 -34.50 9.71
CA GLU A 486 -26.34 -34.10 10.29
C GLU A 486 -27.05 -33.13 9.34
N GLU A 487 -28.08 -33.69 8.69
CA GLU A 487 -29.14 -33.02 7.95
C GLU A 487 -30.03 -32.24 8.92
N LYS A 488 -30.19 -30.92 8.69
CA LYS A 488 -31.32 -30.17 9.25
C LYS A 488 -31.93 -29.26 8.19
N ASP A 489 -33.17 -29.58 7.86
CA ASP A 489 -34.13 -28.79 7.12
C ASP A 489 -34.14 -27.33 7.59
N PHE A 490 -33.87 -26.42 6.65
CA PHE A 490 -34.24 -25.02 6.78
C PHE A 490 -35.04 -24.58 5.56
N VAL A 491 -36.20 -24.03 5.89
CA VAL A 491 -37.24 -23.47 5.03
C VAL A 491 -36.66 -22.41 4.07
N GLU A 492 -36.96 -22.56 2.78
CA GLU A 492 -36.72 -21.57 1.73
C GLU A 492 -37.18 -20.17 2.12
N MET A 493 -36.23 -19.23 2.14
CA MET A 493 -36.48 -17.82 1.86
C MET A 493 -35.44 -17.38 0.83
N ASP A 494 -35.95 -17.00 -0.34
CA ASP A 494 -35.18 -16.68 -1.54
C ASP A 494 -34.05 -15.65 -1.33
N ASP A 495 -32.89 -16.05 -1.85
CA ASP A 495 -31.84 -15.29 -2.53
C ASP A 495 -31.27 -13.99 -1.91
N ILE A 496 -30.26 -14.18 -1.06
CA ILE A 496 -29.27 -13.14 -0.65
C ILE A 496 -27.85 -13.48 -1.17
N SER A 497 -27.65 -14.68 -1.74
CA SER A 497 -26.36 -15.11 -2.35
C SER A 497 -25.99 -14.35 -3.64
N THR A 498 -26.86 -13.48 -4.13
CA THR A 498 -26.80 -12.87 -5.46
C THR A 498 -26.00 -11.57 -5.53
N THR A 499 -25.73 -10.85 -4.42
CA THR A 499 -25.14 -9.50 -4.53
C THR A 499 -23.67 -9.47 -4.95
N GLY A 500 -22.82 -10.39 -4.45
CA GLY A 500 -21.40 -10.44 -4.84
C GLY A 500 -21.19 -10.92 -6.28
N SER A 501 -21.86 -12.02 -6.65
CA SER A 501 -21.78 -12.61 -8.00
C SER A 501 -22.44 -11.75 -9.08
N ASP A 502 -23.51 -11.01 -8.75
CA ASP A 502 -24.18 -10.13 -9.71
C ASP A 502 -23.33 -8.92 -10.13
N ILE A 503 -22.55 -8.35 -9.20
CA ILE A 503 -21.66 -7.21 -9.48
C ILE A 503 -20.53 -7.63 -10.43
N VAL A 504 -19.92 -8.80 -10.19
CA VAL A 504 -18.88 -9.38 -11.07
C VAL A 504 -19.43 -9.65 -12.48
N SER A 505 -20.68 -10.13 -12.59
CA SER A 505 -21.32 -10.45 -13.87
C SER A 505 -21.60 -9.24 -14.79
N ARG A 506 -21.72 -8.01 -14.23
CA ARG A 506 -21.93 -6.79 -15.03
C ARG A 506 -20.66 -6.33 -15.73
N ARG A 507 -19.47 -6.54 -15.14
CA ARG A 507 -18.19 -6.14 -15.74
C ARG A 507 -17.74 -7.11 -16.83
N THR A 508 -17.92 -8.41 -16.64
CA THR A 508 -17.64 -9.41 -17.70
C THR A 508 -18.52 -9.16 -18.92
N ASN A 509 -19.80 -8.84 -18.73
CA ASN A 509 -20.70 -8.50 -19.84
C ASN A 509 -20.48 -7.09 -20.40
N GLY A 510 -20.06 -6.12 -19.58
CA GLY A 510 -19.72 -4.76 -20.02
C GLY A 510 -18.44 -4.70 -20.87
N ARG A 511 -17.46 -5.58 -20.62
CA ARG A 511 -16.23 -5.68 -21.41
C ARG A 511 -16.45 -6.35 -22.78
N ILE A 512 -17.46 -7.22 -22.89
CA ILE A 512 -17.87 -7.86 -24.17
C ILE A 512 -18.75 -6.92 -25.00
N SER A 513 -19.41 -5.95 -24.36
CA SER A 513 -20.32 -4.98 -24.98
C SER A 513 -19.60 -3.73 -25.55
N GLY A 514 -18.28 -3.59 -25.37
CA GLY A 514 -17.53 -2.38 -25.71
C GLY A 514 -16.85 -2.37 -27.09
N ASP A 515 -16.69 -3.52 -27.75
CA ASP A 515 -15.94 -3.64 -29.01
C ASP A 515 -16.81 -3.80 -30.28
N GLU A 516 -18.14 -3.76 -30.16
CA GLU A 516 -19.04 -3.74 -31.32
C GLU A 516 -19.94 -2.51 -31.26
N LYS A 517 -19.40 -1.36 -31.67
CA LYS A 517 -20.06 -0.37 -32.54
C LYS A 517 -19.19 0.88 -32.69
N THR A 518 -18.50 0.96 -33.81
CA THR A 518 -18.43 2.19 -34.61
C THR A 518 -18.13 1.78 -36.05
N GLU A 519 -19.18 1.80 -36.88
CA GLU A 519 -19.08 2.19 -38.29
C GLU A 519 -18.75 3.68 -38.38
#